data_AF-A0A1Y5Q6J5-F1
#
_entry.id   AF-A0A1Y5Q6J5-F1
#
_cell.length_a   1.000
_cell.length_b   1.000
_cell.length_c   1.000
_cell.angle_alpha   90.00
_cell.angle_beta   90.00
_cell.angle_gamma   90.00
#
_symmetry.space_group_name_H-M   'P 1'
#
loop_
_entity.id
_entity.type
_entity.pdbx_description
1 polymer ?
#
loop_
_entity_poly.entity_id
_entity_poly.type
_entity_poly.pdbx_seq_one_letter_code
_entity_poly.pdbx_strand_id
1 'polypeptide(L)'
;MKPELLLITALLVTSGCTSVKVKPIAPASLQQVCIVNNPKVIIDEFVPVLQDGFARHHIATHVVEQAQSQSCEVTLTYTALRSWDFTPYLSHAELRLWRAGKQIGAADYHLRGKGGFSLTKWAGVKTKMDPVIDQLLGGQPGAGAATQSPQLPVPARSPQTAPQPAQLVQPTPVLMEAGAAASPPAAPAPAASGNWRNWGASPTPRQPRTLYRCPGGNGSEVVTETPAAGCTVIHE
;
A
#
# COMPACT_ATOMS: atom_id res chain seq x y z
N MET A 1 38.31 50.81 -16.86
CA MET A 1 38.27 49.74 -17.87
C MET A 1 37.95 48.43 -17.16
N LYS A 2 36.81 47.78 -17.49
CA LYS A 2 36.53 46.33 -17.45
C LYS A 2 36.74 45.53 -16.14
N PRO A 3 36.02 44.42 -15.92
CA PRO A 3 34.60 44.18 -16.15
C PRO A 3 33.97 43.50 -14.92
N GLU A 4 33.03 44.17 -14.26
CA GLU A 4 32.14 43.57 -13.22
C GLU A 4 31.08 42.66 -13.88
N LEU A 5 31.53 41.76 -14.75
CA LEU A 5 30.71 40.85 -15.52
C LEU A 5 31.38 39.48 -15.52
N LEU A 6 31.38 38.80 -14.37
CA LEU A 6 31.63 37.36 -14.31
C LEU A 6 31.31 36.84 -12.91
N LEU A 7 30.03 36.55 -12.64
CA LEU A 7 29.56 35.46 -11.74
C LEU A 7 28.03 35.51 -11.52
N ILE A 8 27.25 35.82 -12.56
CA ILE A 8 25.85 35.36 -12.61
C ILE A 8 25.90 33.90 -13.10
N THR A 9 26.44 33.01 -12.27
CA THR A 9 26.23 31.58 -12.43
C THR A 9 24.79 31.34 -12.02
N ALA A 10 23.89 31.54 -12.96
CA ALA A 10 22.49 31.19 -12.86
C ALA A 10 22.42 29.69 -12.55
N LEU A 11 22.25 29.38 -11.26
CA LEU A 11 21.91 28.06 -10.78
C LEU A 11 20.49 27.76 -11.29
N LEU A 12 20.39 27.27 -12.52
CA LEU A 12 19.16 26.69 -13.07
C LEU A 12 18.85 25.43 -12.24
N VAL A 13 18.12 25.62 -11.15
CA VAL A 13 17.49 24.53 -10.41
C VAL A 13 16.40 23.97 -11.31
N THR A 14 16.74 22.96 -12.09
CA THR A 14 15.76 22.18 -12.84
C THR A 14 14.96 21.35 -11.84
N SER A 15 13.77 21.84 -11.50
CA SER A 15 12.82 21.10 -10.68
C SER A 15 12.39 19.82 -11.44
N GLY A 16 12.66 18.66 -10.85
CA GLY A 16 12.15 17.39 -11.35
C GLY A 16 10.65 17.29 -11.12
N CYS A 17 9.85 17.78 -12.07
CA CYS A 17 8.39 17.73 -11.99
C CYS A 17 7.88 16.28 -12.13
N THR A 18 7.41 15.66 -11.04
CA THR A 18 6.61 14.43 -11.17
C THR A 18 5.36 14.76 -11.98
N SER A 19 5.08 14.01 -13.04
CA SER A 19 3.92 14.19 -13.90
C SER A 19 2.88 13.12 -13.54
N VAL A 20 1.70 13.58 -13.15
CA VAL A 20 0.54 12.73 -12.89
C VAL A 20 -0.56 13.17 -13.84
N LYS A 21 -1.09 12.23 -14.63
CA LYS A 21 -2.22 12.48 -15.54
C LYS A 21 -3.34 11.52 -15.17
N VAL A 22 -4.49 12.06 -14.82
CA VAL A 22 -5.65 11.25 -14.41
C VAL A 22 -6.85 11.60 -15.27
N LYS A 23 -7.46 10.58 -15.85
CA LYS A 23 -8.81 10.60 -16.39
C LYS A 23 -9.72 9.93 -15.36
N PRO A 24 -10.40 10.72 -14.51
CA PRO A 24 -11.26 10.18 -13.46
C PRO A 24 -12.41 9.40 -14.08
N ILE A 25 -12.93 8.44 -13.31
CA ILE A 25 -14.17 7.77 -13.67
C ILE A 25 -15.35 8.74 -13.60
N ALA A 26 -16.34 8.52 -14.47
CA ALA A 26 -17.60 9.25 -14.37
C ALA A 26 -18.30 8.94 -13.02
N PRO A 27 -19.15 9.84 -12.52
CA PRO A 27 -19.96 9.59 -11.33
C PRO A 27 -20.92 8.41 -11.57
N ALA A 28 -20.53 7.25 -11.06
CA ALA A 28 -21.28 6.00 -11.19
C ALA A 28 -20.82 5.06 -10.10
N SER A 29 -21.72 4.53 -9.27
CA SER A 29 -21.35 3.64 -8.17
C SER A 29 -20.58 2.41 -8.66
N LEU A 30 -19.28 2.36 -8.35
CA LEU A 30 -18.49 1.14 -8.41
C LEU A 30 -18.61 0.43 -7.06
N GLN A 31 -18.99 -0.84 -7.06
CA GLN A 31 -19.05 -1.64 -5.83
C GLN A 31 -17.88 -2.62 -5.75
N GLN A 32 -17.52 -3.22 -6.88
CA GLN A 32 -16.49 -4.24 -6.96
C GLN A 32 -15.66 -4.10 -8.24
N VAL A 33 -14.35 -4.34 -8.12
CA VAL A 33 -13.39 -4.30 -9.22
C VAL A 33 -12.49 -5.53 -9.16
N CYS A 34 -12.29 -6.19 -10.30
CA CYS A 34 -11.28 -7.22 -10.44
C CYS A 34 -9.93 -6.58 -10.77
N ILE A 35 -8.90 -6.83 -9.97
CA ILE A 35 -7.53 -6.49 -10.31
C ILE A 35 -6.96 -7.63 -11.13
N VAL A 36 -6.66 -7.36 -12.40
CA VAL A 36 -6.12 -8.40 -13.29
C VAL A 36 -4.64 -8.55 -13.03
N ASN A 37 -4.23 -9.72 -12.55
CA ASN A 37 -2.85 -10.01 -12.18
C ASN A 37 -1.90 -9.74 -13.35
N ASN A 38 -0.85 -8.97 -13.10
CA ASN A 38 0.22 -8.72 -14.06
C ASN A 38 1.55 -9.22 -13.49
N PRO A 39 1.97 -10.46 -13.82
CA PRO A 39 3.20 -11.05 -13.28
C PRO A 39 4.48 -10.32 -13.72
N LYS A 40 4.40 -9.39 -14.69
CA LYS A 40 5.54 -8.55 -15.09
C LYS A 40 5.85 -7.46 -14.06
N VAL A 41 4.94 -7.19 -13.13
CA VAL A 41 5.13 -6.20 -12.06
C VAL A 41 5.69 -6.88 -10.83
N ILE A 42 7.01 -6.73 -10.62
CA ILE A 42 7.77 -7.33 -9.51
C ILE A 42 7.87 -6.41 -8.28
N ILE A 43 6.80 -5.64 -8.03
CA ILE A 43 6.71 -4.68 -6.92
C ILE A 43 5.71 -5.25 -5.92
N ASP A 44 6.19 -5.96 -4.90
CA ASP A 44 5.34 -6.75 -3.98
C ASP A 44 4.19 -5.93 -3.37
N GLU A 45 4.51 -4.72 -2.90
CA GLU A 45 3.53 -3.82 -2.26
C GLU A 45 2.57 -3.13 -3.24
N PHE A 46 2.71 -3.30 -4.56
CA PHE A 46 1.92 -2.54 -5.51
C PHE A 46 0.44 -2.93 -5.50
N VAL A 47 0.14 -4.24 -5.57
CA VAL A 47 -1.24 -4.72 -5.54
C VAL A 47 -1.91 -4.43 -4.19
N PRO A 48 -1.28 -4.69 -3.02
CA PRO A 48 -1.83 -4.27 -1.73
C PRO A 48 -2.19 -2.78 -1.67
N VAL A 49 -1.31 -1.90 -2.17
CA VAL A 49 -1.59 -0.45 -2.23
C VAL A 49 -2.80 -0.12 -3.11
N LEU A 50 -2.99 -0.82 -4.23
CA LEU A 50 -4.19 -0.65 -5.03
C LEU A 50 -5.43 -1.11 -4.26
N GLN A 51 -5.39 -2.27 -3.62
CA GLN A 51 -6.52 -2.79 -2.84
C GLN A 51 -6.90 -1.83 -1.71
N ASP A 52 -5.93 -1.34 -0.95
CA ASP A 52 -6.11 -0.32 0.08
C ASP A 52 -6.71 0.97 -0.49
N GLY A 53 -6.18 1.42 -1.63
CA GLY A 53 -6.66 2.61 -2.32
C GLY A 53 -8.13 2.51 -2.68
N PHE A 54 -8.56 1.41 -3.27
CA PHE A 54 -9.96 1.19 -3.63
C PHE A 54 -10.85 0.99 -2.39
N ALA A 55 -10.35 0.30 -1.37
CA ALA A 55 -11.08 0.08 -0.12
C ALA A 55 -11.40 1.40 0.61
N ARG A 56 -10.51 2.41 0.56
CA ARG A 56 -10.77 3.76 1.10
C ARG A 56 -11.95 4.46 0.42
N HIS A 57 -12.25 4.10 -0.82
CA HIS A 57 -13.40 4.61 -1.57
C HIS A 57 -14.60 3.66 -1.49
N HIS A 58 -14.59 2.70 -0.55
CA HIS A 58 -15.62 1.69 -0.34
C HIS A 58 -15.85 0.77 -1.56
N ILE A 59 -14.81 0.53 -2.36
CA ILE A 59 -14.85 -0.37 -3.52
C ILE A 59 -14.13 -1.67 -3.17
N ALA A 60 -14.85 -2.79 -3.22
CA ALA A 60 -14.27 -4.11 -3.01
C ALA A 60 -13.34 -4.48 -4.18
N THR A 61 -12.21 -5.10 -3.88
CA THR A 61 -11.27 -5.58 -4.90
C THR A 61 -10.91 -7.03 -4.70
N HIS A 62 -10.69 -7.74 -5.80
CA HIS A 62 -10.19 -9.11 -5.79
C HIS A 62 -9.24 -9.30 -6.96
N VAL A 63 -8.14 -10.02 -6.72
CA VAL A 63 -7.13 -10.30 -7.75
C VAL A 63 -7.58 -11.53 -8.53
N VAL A 64 -7.54 -11.44 -9.85
CA VAL A 64 -7.93 -12.52 -10.76
C VAL A 64 -6.85 -12.72 -11.81
N GLU A 65 -6.76 -13.94 -12.34
CA GLU A 65 -5.89 -14.21 -13.48
C GLU A 65 -6.50 -13.65 -14.78
N GLN A 66 -5.66 -13.41 -15.80
CA GLN A 66 -6.10 -12.89 -17.10
C GLN A 66 -7.25 -13.72 -17.69
N ALA A 67 -7.19 -15.04 -17.57
CA ALA A 67 -8.21 -15.97 -18.05
C ALA A 67 -9.58 -15.78 -17.37
N GLN A 68 -9.60 -15.27 -16.14
CA GLN A 68 -10.81 -15.03 -15.34
C GLN A 68 -11.34 -13.59 -15.46
N SER A 69 -10.61 -12.70 -16.15
CA SER A 69 -11.01 -11.29 -16.30
C SER A 69 -12.37 -11.09 -16.97
N GLN A 70 -12.83 -12.06 -17.77
CA GLN A 70 -14.09 -11.96 -18.52
C GLN A 70 -15.34 -12.13 -17.65
N SER A 71 -15.22 -12.74 -16.47
CA SER A 71 -16.35 -12.86 -15.52
C SER A 71 -16.57 -11.59 -14.70
N CYS A 72 -15.74 -10.56 -14.90
CA CYS A 72 -15.75 -9.32 -14.15
C CYS A 72 -16.49 -8.22 -14.90
N GLU A 73 -17.45 -7.56 -14.23
CA GLU A 73 -18.11 -6.38 -14.80
C GLU A 73 -17.10 -5.23 -15.01
N VAL A 74 -16.26 -4.99 -13.99
CA VAL A 74 -15.22 -3.98 -14.00
C VAL A 74 -13.87 -4.60 -13.70
N THR A 75 -12.90 -4.31 -14.55
CA THR A 75 -11.51 -4.78 -14.40
C THR A 75 -10.55 -3.60 -14.31
N LEU A 76 -9.58 -3.72 -13.42
CA LEU A 76 -8.40 -2.85 -13.32
C LEU A 76 -7.19 -3.60 -13.88
N THR A 77 -6.58 -3.04 -14.92
CA THR A 77 -5.26 -3.47 -15.40
C THR A 77 -4.21 -2.48 -14.93
N TYR A 78 -3.01 -2.96 -14.62
CA TYR A 78 -1.94 -2.12 -14.12
C TYR A 78 -0.57 -2.49 -14.70
N THR A 79 0.30 -1.49 -14.77
CA THR A 79 1.74 -1.63 -15.02
C THR A 79 2.48 -0.77 -13.99
N ALA A 80 3.62 -1.25 -13.51
CA ALA A 80 4.48 -0.47 -12.65
C ALA A 80 5.93 -0.82 -12.87
N LEU A 81 6.77 0.21 -13.00
CA LEU A 81 8.20 0.07 -13.27
C LEU A 81 8.98 0.69 -12.12
N ARG A 82 10.06 -0.01 -11.73
CA ARG A 82 11.07 0.53 -10.84
C ARG A 82 12.26 1.05 -11.65
N SER A 83 12.87 2.10 -11.14
CA SER A 83 14.21 2.52 -11.56
C SER A 83 15.13 2.51 -10.36
N TRP A 84 16.43 2.58 -10.63
CA TRP A 84 17.47 2.53 -9.61
C TRP A 84 18.45 3.68 -9.82
N ASP A 85 18.91 4.26 -8.72
CA ASP A 85 20.10 5.13 -8.68
C ASP A 85 20.97 4.83 -7.44
N PHE A 86 20.37 4.33 -6.35
CA PHE A 86 21.06 3.72 -5.18
C PHE A 86 20.19 2.70 -4.44
N THR A 87 18.87 2.90 -4.47
CA THR A 87 17.85 2.02 -3.91
C THR A 87 16.70 1.99 -4.94
N PRO A 88 15.96 0.87 -5.08
CA PRO A 88 14.89 0.77 -6.08
C PRO A 88 13.71 1.67 -5.72
N TYR A 89 13.18 2.41 -6.69
CA TYR A 89 12.03 3.29 -6.50
C TYR A 89 11.04 3.16 -7.65
N LEU A 90 9.74 3.34 -7.37
CA LEU A 90 8.71 3.41 -8.40
C LEU A 90 8.97 4.63 -9.29
N SER A 91 9.19 4.44 -10.59
CA SER A 91 9.46 5.51 -11.57
C SER A 91 8.29 5.77 -12.51
N HIS A 92 7.50 4.74 -12.79
CA HIS A 92 6.32 4.82 -13.63
C HIS A 92 5.25 3.84 -13.13
N ALA A 93 4.00 4.26 -13.18
CA ALA A 93 2.86 3.39 -12.94
C ALA A 93 1.69 3.82 -13.83
N GLU A 94 0.97 2.83 -14.34
CA GLU A 94 -0.21 3.04 -15.16
C GLU A 94 -1.36 2.20 -14.61
N LEU A 95 -2.53 2.81 -14.48
CA LEU A 95 -3.77 2.19 -14.05
C LEU A 95 -4.83 2.43 -15.13
N ARG A 96 -5.57 1.39 -15.52
CA ARG A 96 -6.71 1.52 -16.45
C ARG A 96 -7.89 0.72 -15.95
N LEU A 97 -9.04 1.38 -15.82
CA LEU A 97 -10.31 0.73 -15.52
C LEU A 97 -11.11 0.51 -16.79
N TRP A 98 -11.67 -0.69 -16.90
CA TRP A 98 -12.48 -1.12 -18.03
C TRP A 98 -13.83 -1.65 -17.54
N ARG A 99 -14.88 -1.34 -18.28
CA ARG A 99 -16.22 -1.91 -18.11
C ARG A 99 -16.75 -2.28 -19.49
N ALA A 100 -17.13 -3.55 -19.68
CA ALA A 100 -17.62 -4.06 -20.97
C ALA A 100 -16.73 -3.66 -22.17
N GLY A 101 -15.39 -3.79 -22.02
CA GLY A 101 -14.42 -3.44 -23.05
C GLY A 101 -14.17 -1.93 -23.27
N LYS A 102 -14.93 -1.06 -22.61
CA LYS A 102 -14.73 0.41 -22.67
C LYS A 102 -13.89 0.88 -21.50
N GLN A 103 -12.86 1.68 -21.78
CA GLN A 103 -12.08 2.33 -20.73
C GLN A 103 -12.91 3.44 -20.06
N ILE A 104 -13.17 3.26 -18.76
CA ILE A 104 -13.98 4.19 -17.96
C ILE A 104 -13.13 5.15 -17.13
N GLY A 105 -11.86 4.82 -16.89
CA GLY A 105 -10.90 5.67 -16.18
C GLY A 105 -9.46 5.24 -16.46
N ALA A 106 -8.53 6.16 -16.28
CA ALA A 106 -7.10 5.84 -16.30
C ALA A 106 -6.28 6.83 -15.49
N ALA A 107 -5.14 6.36 -15.01
CA ALA A 107 -4.15 7.20 -14.39
C ALA A 107 -2.74 6.79 -14.84
N ASP A 108 -1.92 7.80 -15.13
CA ASP A 108 -0.53 7.67 -15.51
C ASP A 108 0.31 8.47 -14.50
N TYR A 109 1.21 7.76 -13.84
CA TYR A 109 2.20 8.31 -12.93
C TYR A 109 3.57 8.17 -13.57
N HIS A 110 4.32 9.27 -13.62
CA HIS A 110 5.67 9.27 -14.15
C HIS A 110 6.57 10.28 -13.41
N LEU A 111 7.67 9.80 -12.83
CA LEU A 111 8.71 10.67 -12.28
C LEU A 111 9.55 11.29 -13.40
N ARG A 112 9.33 12.58 -13.75
CA ARG A 112 10.26 13.30 -14.63
C ARG A 112 11.47 13.77 -13.83
N GLY A 113 12.65 13.74 -14.45
CA GLY A 113 13.91 14.18 -13.83
C GLY A 113 14.38 13.31 -12.65
N LYS A 114 13.90 12.05 -12.58
CA LYS A 114 14.24 11.08 -11.51
C LYS A 114 13.96 11.57 -10.08
N GLY A 115 13.22 12.66 -9.88
CA GLY A 115 12.97 13.28 -8.57
C GLY A 115 14.13 14.12 -7.99
N GLY A 116 15.20 14.40 -8.76
CA GLY A 116 16.36 15.17 -8.27
C GLY A 116 16.98 14.60 -6.98
N PHE A 117 17.47 15.48 -6.09
CA PHE A 117 17.90 15.15 -4.71
C PHE A 117 16.74 15.13 -3.68
N SER A 118 15.48 15.14 -4.13
CA SER A 118 14.36 15.19 -3.22
C SER A 118 14.21 13.89 -2.42
N LEU A 119 14.12 13.99 -1.09
CA LEU A 119 13.82 12.87 -0.19
C LEU A 119 12.48 12.18 -0.56
N THR A 120 11.58 12.87 -1.27
CA THR A 120 10.30 12.33 -1.74
C THR A 120 10.43 11.28 -2.84
N LYS A 121 11.60 11.15 -3.49
CA LYS A 121 11.88 10.07 -4.44
C LYS A 121 11.81 8.69 -3.78
N TRP A 122 12.24 8.61 -2.53
CA TRP A 122 12.24 7.42 -1.67
C TRP A 122 10.90 7.21 -0.97
N ALA A 123 9.92 8.09 -1.18
CA ALA A 123 8.58 7.87 -0.68
C ALA A 123 8.06 6.53 -1.21
N GLY A 124 7.46 5.75 -0.29
CA GLY A 124 6.96 4.42 -0.58
C GLY A 124 5.92 4.43 -1.70
N VAL A 125 5.67 3.24 -2.27
CA VAL A 125 4.67 3.04 -3.33
C VAL A 125 3.32 3.63 -2.93
N LYS A 126 2.89 3.41 -1.68
CA LYS A 126 1.66 3.95 -1.11
C LYS A 126 1.57 5.47 -1.22
N THR A 127 2.57 6.21 -0.70
CA THR A 127 2.59 7.67 -0.73
C THR A 127 2.51 8.24 -2.16
N LYS A 128 3.09 7.54 -3.14
CA LYS A 128 3.04 7.97 -4.55
C LYS A 128 1.71 7.65 -5.22
N MET A 129 1.13 6.49 -4.90
CA MET A 129 -0.05 5.99 -5.60
C MET A 129 -1.37 6.41 -4.97
N ASP A 130 -1.43 6.66 -3.66
CA ASP A 130 -2.64 7.12 -2.98
C ASP A 130 -3.29 8.34 -3.66
N PRO A 131 -2.61 9.47 -3.90
CA PRO A 131 -3.23 10.63 -4.55
C PRO A 131 -3.63 10.35 -6.01
N VAL A 132 -2.97 9.40 -6.68
CA VAL A 132 -3.29 9.00 -8.05
C VAL A 132 -4.60 8.20 -8.08
N ILE A 133 -4.75 7.27 -7.13
CA ILE A 133 -5.96 6.46 -6.96
C ILE A 133 -7.13 7.34 -6.51
N ASP A 134 -6.90 8.25 -5.56
CA ASP A 134 -7.94 9.15 -5.06
C ASP A 134 -8.47 10.07 -6.16
N GLN A 135 -7.60 10.61 -7.02
CA GLN A 135 -8.03 11.38 -8.19
C GLN A 135 -8.76 10.52 -9.23
N LEU A 136 -8.32 9.28 -9.44
CA LEU A 136 -8.94 8.36 -10.40
C LEU A 136 -10.37 8.01 -10.01
N LEU A 137 -10.62 7.90 -8.71
CA LEU A 137 -11.90 7.53 -8.10
C LEU A 137 -12.73 8.75 -7.62
N GLY A 138 -12.17 9.96 -7.67
CA GLY A 138 -12.80 11.18 -7.12
C GLY A 138 -14.15 11.58 -7.75
N GLY A 139 -14.54 10.96 -8.87
CA GLY A 139 -15.87 11.11 -9.43
C GLY A 139 -16.98 10.36 -8.67
N GLN A 140 -16.64 9.50 -7.70
CA GLN A 140 -17.63 8.68 -6.98
C GLN A 140 -18.44 9.49 -5.96
N PRO A 141 -19.79 9.32 -5.91
CA PRO A 141 -20.65 10.04 -4.96
C PRO A 141 -20.47 9.70 -3.47
N GLY A 142 -19.43 8.94 -3.09
CA GLY A 142 -19.01 8.70 -1.71
C GLY A 142 -17.57 9.12 -1.39
N ALA A 143 -16.81 9.62 -2.37
CA ALA A 143 -15.41 10.03 -2.20
C ALA A 143 -15.27 11.45 -1.61
N GLY A 144 -16.39 12.15 -1.40
CA GLY A 144 -16.45 13.55 -0.97
C GLY A 144 -16.82 13.73 0.50
N ALA A 145 -15.94 13.35 1.42
CA ALA A 145 -15.92 13.91 2.78
C ALA A 145 -14.52 13.86 3.43
N ALA A 146 -13.48 14.15 2.65
CA ALA A 146 -12.21 14.63 3.17
C ALA A 146 -11.75 15.80 2.29
N THR A 147 -12.39 16.94 2.51
CA THR A 147 -12.02 18.24 1.95
C THR A 147 -10.54 18.52 2.22
N GLN A 148 -9.71 18.43 1.18
CA GLN A 148 -8.50 19.23 1.14
C GLN A 148 -8.94 20.68 0.91
N SER A 149 -9.07 21.42 2.02
CA SER A 149 -9.33 22.85 2.00
C SER A 149 -8.18 23.57 1.29
N PRO A 150 -8.44 24.58 0.44
CA PRO A 150 -7.45 25.58 0.12
C PRO A 150 -6.97 26.19 1.44
N GLN A 151 -5.67 26.14 1.72
CA GLN A 151 -5.09 26.79 2.89
C GLN A 151 -5.37 28.29 2.79
N LEU A 152 -6.39 28.78 3.50
CA LEU A 152 -6.46 30.17 3.89
C LEU A 152 -5.38 30.45 4.95
N PRO A 153 -4.81 31.67 5.02
CA PRO A 153 -3.75 31.99 5.96
C PRO A 153 -4.30 31.91 7.38
N VAL A 154 -3.66 31.11 8.23
CA VAL A 154 -3.92 31.10 9.68
C VAL A 154 -3.38 32.42 10.24
N PRO A 155 -4.18 33.31 10.84
CA PRO A 155 -3.63 34.42 11.60
C PRO A 155 -2.93 33.86 12.86
N ALA A 156 -1.72 34.37 13.12
CA ALA A 156 -0.90 34.00 14.25
C ALA A 156 -1.69 34.13 15.57
N ARG A 157 -1.87 33.01 16.27
CA ARG A 157 -2.47 32.99 17.60
C ARG A 157 -1.39 33.32 18.63
N SER A 158 -1.58 34.44 19.33
CA SER A 158 -0.76 34.90 20.44
C SER A 158 -0.52 33.82 21.49
N PRO A 159 0.65 33.80 22.16
CA PRO A 159 0.98 32.78 23.15
C PRO A 159 0.11 32.97 24.40
N GLN A 160 -0.73 31.97 24.69
CA GLN A 160 -1.43 31.88 25.96
C GLN A 160 -0.50 31.32 27.03
N THR A 161 -0.33 32.13 28.06
CA THR A 161 0.20 31.92 29.40
C THR A 161 0.18 30.48 29.90
N ALA A 162 1.34 30.00 30.33
CA ALA A 162 1.51 28.73 31.04
C ALA A 162 0.74 28.73 32.38
N PRO A 163 0.02 27.65 32.73
CA PRO A 163 -0.50 27.48 34.08
C PRO A 163 0.64 27.13 35.07
N GLN A 164 0.63 27.82 36.22
CA GLN A 164 1.55 27.67 37.34
C GLN A 164 1.46 26.27 37.99
N PRO A 165 2.54 25.74 38.57
CA PRO A 165 2.52 24.48 39.30
C PRO A 165 1.79 24.64 40.64
N ALA A 166 0.74 23.85 40.85
CA ALA A 166 0.04 23.72 42.12
C ALA A 166 0.96 23.12 43.19
N GLN A 167 0.89 23.70 44.39
CA GLN A 167 1.75 23.35 45.52
C GLN A 167 1.41 22.00 46.15
N LEU A 168 2.45 21.41 46.75
CA LEU A 168 2.53 20.14 47.44
C LEU A 168 1.63 20.13 48.69
N VAL A 169 0.59 19.29 48.71
CA VAL A 169 -0.18 18.99 49.94
C VAL A 169 0.27 17.63 50.48
N GLN A 170 0.76 17.64 51.71
CA GLN A 170 1.22 16.45 52.45
C GLN A 170 0.03 15.59 52.91
N PRO A 171 0.16 14.26 53.04
CA PRO A 171 -0.87 13.41 53.60
C PRO A 171 -0.68 13.22 55.11
N THR A 172 -1.77 13.23 55.87
CA THR A 172 -1.84 12.67 57.23
C THR A 172 -3.02 11.68 57.34
N PRO A 173 -2.90 10.65 58.19
CA PRO A 173 -3.52 9.34 57.98
C PRO A 173 -4.91 9.24 58.60
N VAL A 174 -5.76 8.40 58.00
CA VAL A 174 -7.00 7.95 58.65
C VAL A 174 -6.98 6.43 58.77
N LEU A 175 -7.15 6.02 60.01
CA LEU A 175 -7.10 4.67 60.55
C LEU A 175 -8.47 4.00 60.41
N MET A 176 -8.47 2.74 59.93
CA MET A 176 -9.45 1.65 60.12
C MET A 176 -10.94 1.87 59.77
N GLU A 177 -11.49 0.98 58.95
CA GLU A 177 -12.39 -0.08 59.45
C GLU A 177 -12.61 -1.20 58.41
N ALA A 178 -12.70 -2.43 58.90
CA ALA A 178 -12.90 -3.64 58.11
C ALA A 178 -14.39 -3.87 57.85
N GLY A 179 -14.76 -4.03 56.57
CA GLY A 179 -16.11 -4.40 56.16
C GLY A 179 -16.05 -5.43 55.03
N ALA A 180 -16.39 -6.67 55.35
CA ALA A 180 -16.54 -7.77 54.40
C ALA A 180 -17.77 -7.55 53.50
N ALA A 181 -17.65 -7.83 52.20
CA ALA A 181 -18.60 -8.66 51.44
C ALA A 181 -18.35 -8.61 49.92
N ALA A 182 -18.48 -9.80 49.32
CA ALA A 182 -18.91 -10.08 47.95
C ALA A 182 -17.93 -9.80 46.78
N SER A 183 -17.27 -10.89 46.36
CA SER A 183 -16.61 -11.04 45.06
C SER A 183 -17.58 -10.96 43.88
N PRO A 184 -17.28 -10.20 42.81
CA PRO A 184 -17.82 -10.48 41.48
C PRO A 184 -16.99 -11.53 40.73
N PRO A 185 -17.60 -12.35 39.85
CA PRO A 185 -16.92 -13.43 39.15
C PRO A 185 -15.92 -12.94 38.10
N ALA A 186 -14.81 -13.66 37.99
CA ALA A 186 -13.77 -13.47 36.99
C ALA A 186 -14.32 -13.70 35.57
N ALA A 187 -14.11 -12.72 34.68
CA ALA A 187 -14.19 -12.94 33.25
C ALA A 187 -12.98 -13.78 32.78
N PRO A 188 -13.15 -14.74 31.86
CA PRO A 188 -12.05 -15.57 31.38
C PRO A 188 -11.08 -14.75 30.53
N ALA A 189 -9.79 -14.83 30.89
CA ALA A 189 -8.70 -14.37 30.05
C ALA A 189 -8.52 -15.29 28.82
N PRO A 190 -8.27 -14.77 27.61
CA PRO A 190 -7.79 -15.60 26.52
C PRO A 190 -6.36 -16.08 26.83
N ALA A 191 -6.20 -17.39 26.92
CA ALA A 191 -4.91 -18.05 26.91
C ALA A 191 -4.24 -17.83 25.55
N ALA A 192 -3.17 -17.03 25.55
CA ALA A 192 -2.16 -17.06 24.50
C ALA A 192 -0.79 -16.89 25.16
N SER A 193 -0.30 -17.99 25.71
CA SER A 193 1.13 -18.20 25.94
C SER A 193 1.83 -18.26 24.58
N GLY A 194 2.14 -17.09 24.04
CA GLY A 194 2.93 -16.90 22.83
C GLY A 194 4.17 -16.07 23.16
N ASN A 195 5.32 -16.73 23.18
CA ASN A 195 6.62 -16.18 23.54
C ASN A 195 7.03 -15.02 22.61
N TRP A 196 7.06 -13.79 23.11
CA TRP A 196 7.33 -12.54 22.36
C TRP A 196 8.78 -12.37 21.83
N ARG A 197 9.59 -13.44 21.87
CA ARG A 197 11.03 -13.42 21.55
C ARG A 197 11.40 -13.94 20.15
N ASN A 198 10.46 -14.09 19.22
CA ASN A 198 10.78 -14.60 17.88
C ASN A 198 10.41 -13.61 16.76
N TRP A 199 10.92 -12.38 16.86
CA TRP A 199 10.97 -11.44 15.74
C TRP A 199 12.30 -11.64 15.00
N GLY A 200 12.33 -12.59 14.07
CA GLY A 200 13.56 -12.90 13.32
C GLY A 200 13.56 -14.16 12.46
N ALA A 201 12.46 -14.92 12.37
CA ALA A 201 12.40 -16.01 11.40
C ALA A 201 12.11 -15.43 10.01
N SER A 202 13.15 -15.24 9.21
CA SER A 202 13.01 -15.09 7.75
C SER A 202 12.13 -16.22 7.20
N PRO A 203 11.26 -15.99 6.22
CA PRO A 203 10.62 -17.08 5.50
C PRO A 203 11.73 -17.94 4.90
N THR A 204 11.86 -19.19 5.37
CA THR A 204 12.84 -20.13 4.83
C THR A 204 12.65 -20.19 3.31
N PRO A 205 13.69 -19.98 2.49
CA PRO A 205 13.56 -20.14 1.06
C PRO A 205 13.06 -21.55 0.79
N ARG A 206 11.90 -21.64 0.11
CA ARG A 206 11.28 -22.91 -0.28
C ARG A 206 12.29 -23.60 -1.21
N GLN A 207 12.98 -24.63 -0.70
CA GLN A 207 14.00 -25.33 -1.47
C GLN A 207 13.40 -25.87 -2.76
N PRO A 208 14.16 -25.88 -3.87
CA PRO A 208 13.70 -26.51 -5.11
C PRO A 208 13.38 -27.97 -4.81
N ARG A 209 12.12 -28.35 -4.93
CA ARG A 209 11.66 -29.73 -4.71
C ARG A 209 11.68 -30.46 -6.03
N THR A 210 12.42 -31.56 -6.09
CA THR A 210 12.40 -32.46 -7.25
C THR A 210 11.01 -33.07 -7.37
N LEU A 211 10.35 -32.83 -8.49
CA LEU A 211 9.06 -33.43 -8.81
C LEU A 211 9.26 -34.71 -9.62
N TYR A 212 8.42 -35.70 -9.38
CA TYR A 212 8.43 -36.99 -10.07
C TYR A 212 7.10 -37.21 -10.78
N ARG A 213 7.14 -37.72 -12.00
CA ARG A 213 5.99 -38.16 -12.79
C ARG A 213 5.78 -39.65 -12.61
N CYS A 214 4.62 -40.06 -12.11
CA CYS A 214 4.31 -41.45 -11.79
C CYS A 214 3.10 -41.95 -12.61
N PRO A 215 3.16 -43.16 -13.21
CA PRO A 215 2.01 -43.76 -13.86
C PRO A 215 0.94 -44.17 -12.83
N GLY A 216 -0.29 -43.72 -13.05
CA GLY A 216 -1.48 -44.08 -12.28
C GLY A 216 -2.18 -45.31 -12.87
N GLY A 217 -2.92 -46.03 -12.02
CA GLY A 217 -3.55 -47.32 -12.36
C GLY A 217 -4.58 -47.29 -13.50
N ASN A 218 -5.02 -46.10 -13.92
CA ASN A 218 -6.01 -45.91 -15.00
C ASN A 218 -5.37 -45.32 -16.28
N GLY A 219 -4.05 -45.37 -16.42
CA GLY A 219 -3.32 -44.70 -17.50
C GLY A 219 -3.22 -43.18 -17.32
N SER A 220 -3.66 -42.65 -16.18
CA SER A 220 -3.40 -41.27 -15.77
C SER A 220 -1.96 -41.12 -15.30
N GLU A 221 -1.44 -39.89 -15.28
CA GLU A 221 -0.12 -39.61 -14.72
C GLU A 221 -0.27 -38.63 -13.54
N VAL A 222 0.46 -38.88 -12.45
CA VAL A 222 0.38 -38.09 -11.22
C VAL A 222 1.76 -37.53 -10.91
N VAL A 223 1.83 -36.24 -10.54
CA VAL A 223 3.07 -35.60 -10.10
C VAL A 223 3.16 -35.63 -8.58
N THR A 224 4.29 -36.08 -8.05
CA THR A 224 4.54 -36.22 -6.60
C THR A 224 5.93 -35.72 -6.21
N GLU A 225 6.10 -35.33 -4.96
CA GLU A 225 7.39 -34.92 -4.37
C GLU A 225 8.17 -36.12 -3.79
N THR A 226 7.57 -37.32 -3.75
CA THR A 226 8.16 -38.54 -3.16
C THR A 226 8.53 -39.54 -4.26
N PRO A 227 9.78 -40.07 -4.30
CA PRO A 227 10.16 -41.08 -5.27
C PRO A 227 9.41 -42.40 -5.01
N ALA A 228 8.87 -42.99 -6.08
CA ALA A 228 8.27 -44.32 -6.05
C ALA A 228 8.69 -45.13 -7.28
N ALA A 229 8.56 -46.45 -7.20
CA ALA A 229 8.94 -47.35 -8.29
C ALA A 229 8.12 -47.05 -9.56
N GLY A 230 8.82 -46.84 -10.68
CA GLY A 230 8.20 -46.51 -11.97
C GLY A 230 7.98 -45.00 -12.21
N CYS A 231 8.39 -44.13 -11.28
CA CYS A 231 8.33 -42.68 -11.48
C CYS A 231 9.60 -42.13 -12.14
N THR A 232 9.45 -41.15 -13.02
CA THR A 232 10.56 -40.43 -13.68
C THR A 232 10.73 -39.04 -13.09
N VAL A 233 11.98 -38.58 -12.97
CA VAL A 233 12.28 -37.22 -12.49
C VAL A 233 11.84 -36.20 -13.54
N ILE A 234 11.11 -35.19 -13.12
CA ILE A 234 10.79 -34.02 -13.95
C ILE A 234 11.98 -33.08 -13.85
N HIS A 235 12.82 -33.08 -14.89
CA HIS A 235 13.81 -32.04 -15.07
C HIS A 235 13.11 -30.85 -15.74
N GLU A 236 12.98 -29.75 -15.01
CA GLU A 236 12.59 -28.44 -15.54
C GLU A 236 13.77 -27.73 -16.22
#